data_AF-A0A7V3UFU0-F1
#
_entry.id   AF-A0A7V3UFU0-F1
#
_cell.length_a   1.000
_cell.length_b   1.000
_cell.length_c   1.000
_cell.angle_alpha   90.00
_cell.angle_beta   90.00
_cell.angle_gamma   90.00
#
_symmetry.space_group_name_H-M   'P 1'
#
loop_
_entity.id
_entity.type
_entity.pdbx_description
1 polymer ?
#
loop_
_entity_poly.entity_id
_entity_poly.type
_entity_poly.pdbx_seq_one_letter_code
_entity_poly.pdbx_strand_id
1 'polypeptide(L)'
;MPHFINQDCVGCTVCERVCPVDAISGERKEIFYIDPEICVDCHACAWFCPVSAIEGEDGHVILGIKKKKDIPKAIVIPSDCTGCEYCIDVCPFDCIDLIESPDNNFNKIVAVNEKTCVGCSLCEDICIKGAIYVPDPEEMDIARIPVGSKMVGKGEE
;
A
#
# COMPACT_ATOMS: atom_id res chain seq x y z
N MET A 1 11.96 -8.76 -1.98
CA MET A 1 11.81 -9.68 -0.85
C MET A 1 10.86 -10.79 -1.27
N PRO A 2 11.17 -12.09 -1.08
CA PRO A 2 10.26 -13.15 -1.50
C PRO A 2 9.01 -13.18 -0.60
N HIS A 3 7.93 -13.76 -1.13
CA HIS A 3 6.70 -14.00 -0.37
C HIS A 3 6.59 -15.46 0.05
N PHE A 4 5.85 -15.72 1.13
CA PHE A 4 5.62 -17.06 1.69
C PHE A 4 4.13 -17.34 1.85
N ILE A 5 3.75 -18.62 1.87
CA ILE A 5 2.36 -19.06 2.04
C ILE A 5 2.23 -19.76 3.38
N ASN A 6 1.30 -19.30 4.21
CA ASN A 6 1.05 -19.86 5.53
C ASN A 6 -0.02 -20.98 5.52
N GLN A 7 -0.37 -21.46 6.70
CA GLN A 7 -1.30 -22.59 6.89
C GLN A 7 -2.77 -22.25 6.57
N ASP A 8 -3.14 -20.97 6.39
CA ASP A 8 -4.49 -20.56 6.02
C ASP A 8 -4.81 -20.79 4.54
N CYS A 9 -3.82 -21.21 3.74
CA CYS A 9 -3.99 -21.49 2.33
C CYS A 9 -5.00 -22.63 2.09
N VAL A 10 -6.04 -22.33 1.31
CA VAL A 10 -7.11 -23.28 0.96
C VAL A 10 -6.90 -23.99 -0.38
N GLY A 11 -5.72 -23.84 -1.00
CA GLY A 11 -5.39 -24.48 -2.27
C GLY A 11 -6.29 -24.07 -3.46
N CYS A 12 -6.67 -22.78 -3.52
CA CYS A 12 -7.60 -22.25 -4.54
C CYS A 12 -6.98 -21.95 -5.92
N THR A 13 -5.66 -22.10 -6.06
CA THR A 13 -4.87 -21.94 -7.31
C THR A 13 -4.88 -20.53 -7.92
N VAL A 14 -5.34 -19.51 -7.19
CA VAL A 14 -5.34 -18.12 -7.70
C VAL A 14 -3.93 -17.55 -7.76
N CYS A 15 -3.12 -17.74 -6.70
CA CYS A 15 -1.75 -17.23 -6.61
C CYS A 15 -0.86 -17.73 -7.76
N GLU A 16 -0.90 -19.04 -8.05
CA GLU A 16 -0.21 -19.65 -9.18
C GLU A 16 -0.57 -18.99 -10.51
N ARG A 17 -1.86 -18.83 -10.81
CA ARG A 17 -2.33 -18.25 -12.08
C ARG A 17 -1.98 -16.77 -12.27
N VAL A 18 -1.81 -16.01 -11.19
CA VAL A 18 -1.48 -14.58 -11.26
C VAL A 18 0.02 -14.31 -11.15
N CYS A 19 0.84 -15.33 -10.88
CA CYS A 19 2.28 -15.15 -10.78
C CYS A 19 2.86 -14.86 -12.17
N PRO A 20 3.45 -13.67 -12.41
CA PRO A 20 3.97 -13.32 -13.73
C PRO A 20 5.31 -14.00 -14.07
N VAL A 21 5.93 -14.65 -13.09
CA VAL A 21 7.27 -15.27 -13.19
C VAL A 21 7.25 -16.76 -12.85
N ASP A 22 6.06 -17.36 -12.78
CA ASP A 22 5.87 -18.79 -12.49
C ASP A 22 6.61 -19.29 -11.22
N ALA A 23 6.75 -18.44 -10.20
CA ALA A 23 7.43 -18.77 -8.95
C ALA A 23 6.61 -19.67 -8.01
N ILE A 24 5.38 -20.05 -8.36
CA ILE A 24 4.44 -20.66 -7.41
C ILE A 24 4.03 -22.05 -7.93
N SER A 25 4.09 -23.05 -7.08
CA SER A 25 3.73 -24.44 -7.41
C SER A 25 2.90 -25.09 -6.29
N GLY A 26 2.04 -26.04 -6.64
CA GLY A 26 1.21 -26.76 -5.68
C GLY A 26 0.10 -27.57 -6.33
N GLU A 27 -0.61 -28.34 -5.52
CA GLU A 27 -1.78 -29.10 -5.96
C GLU A 27 -3.08 -28.52 -5.40
N ARG A 28 -4.18 -28.73 -6.11
CA ARG A 28 -5.49 -28.20 -5.71
C ARG A 28 -5.90 -28.78 -4.36
N LYS A 29 -6.37 -27.91 -3.45
CA LYS A 29 -6.73 -28.20 -2.05
C LYS A 29 -5.55 -28.48 -1.12
N GLU A 30 -4.32 -28.37 -1.60
CA GLU A 30 -3.10 -28.42 -0.78
C GLU A 30 -2.52 -27.01 -0.59
N ILE A 31 -1.58 -26.88 0.35
CA ILE A 31 -0.83 -25.63 0.55
C ILE A 31 0.16 -25.45 -0.60
N PHE A 32 0.10 -24.29 -1.25
CA PHE A 32 1.02 -23.92 -2.33
C PHE A 32 2.37 -23.45 -1.78
N TYR A 33 3.43 -23.58 -2.57
CA TYR A 33 4.78 -23.15 -2.27
C TYR A 33 5.21 -22.04 -3.24
N ILE A 34 5.87 -21.01 -2.71
CA ILE A 34 6.50 -19.94 -3.50
C ILE A 34 8.01 -20.17 -3.46
N ASP A 35 8.63 -20.26 -4.63
CA ASP A 35 10.07 -20.34 -4.78
C ASP A 35 10.70 -18.95 -4.52
N PRO A 36 11.48 -18.80 -3.43
CA PRO A 36 12.07 -17.51 -3.06
C PRO A 36 13.16 -17.04 -4.02
N GLU A 37 13.76 -17.92 -4.83
CA GLU A 37 14.79 -17.54 -5.80
C GLU A 37 14.19 -16.94 -7.07
N ILE A 38 12.93 -17.28 -7.39
CA ILE A 38 12.22 -16.80 -8.59
C ILE A 38 11.32 -15.62 -8.26
N CYS A 39 10.84 -15.51 -7.02
CA CYS A 39 9.93 -14.46 -6.59
C CYS A 39 10.53 -13.05 -6.80
N VAL A 40 9.82 -12.21 -7.56
CA VAL A 40 10.23 -10.83 -7.89
C VAL A 40 9.51 -9.76 -7.07
N ASP A 41 8.88 -10.13 -5.96
CA ASP A 41 8.25 -9.17 -5.03
C ASP A 41 7.17 -8.27 -5.67
N CYS A 42 6.39 -8.85 -6.59
CA CYS A 42 5.37 -8.08 -7.34
C CYS A 42 4.02 -7.97 -6.62
N HIS A 43 3.85 -8.61 -5.46
CA HIS A 43 2.63 -8.58 -4.62
C HIS A 43 1.34 -9.12 -5.28
N ALA A 44 1.38 -9.57 -6.54
CA ALA A 44 0.19 -10.06 -7.26
C ALA A 44 -0.50 -11.22 -6.52
N CYS A 45 0.26 -12.21 -6.04
CA CYS A 45 -0.29 -13.34 -5.31
C CYS A 45 -1.02 -12.92 -4.01
N ALA A 46 -0.49 -11.94 -3.28
CA ALA A 46 -1.08 -11.41 -2.06
C ALA A 46 -2.39 -10.68 -2.35
N TRP A 47 -2.40 -9.80 -3.36
CA TRP A 47 -3.59 -9.02 -3.73
C TRP A 47 -4.78 -9.88 -4.12
N PHE A 48 -4.53 -10.98 -4.83
CA PHE A 48 -5.58 -11.89 -5.28
C PHE A 48 -5.87 -13.04 -4.31
N CYS A 49 -5.15 -13.14 -3.19
CA CYS A 49 -5.38 -14.20 -2.21
C CYS A 49 -6.71 -13.97 -1.47
N PRO A 50 -7.73 -14.84 -1.63
CA PRO A 50 -9.04 -14.61 -1.04
C PRO A 50 -9.05 -14.75 0.49
N VAL A 51 -8.08 -15.51 1.02
CA VAL A 51 -7.95 -15.88 2.43
C VAL A 51 -6.77 -15.21 3.14
N SER A 52 -6.08 -14.27 2.48
CA SER A 52 -4.95 -13.54 3.06
C SER A 52 -3.85 -14.45 3.64
N ALA A 53 -3.49 -15.52 2.93
CA ALA A 53 -2.49 -16.50 3.36
C ALA A 53 -1.06 -16.20 2.85
N ILE A 54 -0.80 -14.99 2.33
CA ILE A 54 0.51 -14.61 1.76
C ILE A 54 1.22 -13.67 2.74
N GLU A 55 2.46 -13.98 3.09
CA GLU A 55 3.29 -13.23 4.04
C GLU A 55 4.57 -12.72 3.38
N GLY A 56 5.11 -11.61 3.91
CA GLY A 56 6.47 -11.16 3.64
C GLY A 56 7.52 -11.99 4.36
N GLU A 57 8.80 -11.68 4.13
CA GLU A 57 9.92 -12.35 4.82
C GLU A 57 9.94 -12.07 6.34
N ASP A 58 9.33 -10.97 6.76
CA ASP A 58 9.11 -10.61 8.17
C ASP A 58 7.95 -11.39 8.83
N GLY A 59 7.25 -12.23 8.08
CA GLY A 59 6.09 -13.01 8.54
C GLY A 59 4.81 -12.19 8.64
N HIS A 60 4.79 -10.94 8.15
CA HIS A 60 3.60 -10.12 8.14
C HIS A 60 2.72 -10.47 6.94
N VAL A 61 1.42 -10.64 7.18
CA VAL A 61 0.44 -10.94 6.12
C VAL A 61 0.28 -9.73 5.21
N ILE A 62 0.50 -9.92 3.91
CA ILE A 62 0.34 -8.88 2.90
C ILE A 62 -1.14 -8.81 2.51
N LEU A 63 -1.84 -7.79 3.02
CA LEU A 63 -3.25 -7.60 2.75
C LEU A 63 -3.47 -6.89 1.41
N GLY A 64 -4.31 -7.49 0.55
CA GLY A 64 -4.86 -6.82 -0.62
C GLY A 64 -6.01 -5.88 -0.26
N ILE A 65 -5.99 -4.66 -0.80
CA ILE A 65 -7.10 -3.71 -0.63
C ILE A 65 -8.27 -4.14 -1.52
N LYS A 66 -9.32 -4.70 -0.91
CA LYS A 66 -10.43 -5.34 -1.65
C LYS A 66 -11.42 -4.36 -2.28
N LYS A 67 -11.52 -3.13 -1.77
CA LYS A 67 -12.50 -2.14 -2.26
C LYS A 67 -11.82 -0.80 -2.48
N LYS A 68 -12.26 -0.09 -3.53
CA LYS A 68 -11.75 1.24 -3.88
C LYS A 68 -11.83 2.26 -2.74
N LYS A 69 -12.84 2.15 -1.89
CA LYS A 69 -13.06 3.02 -0.72
C LYS A 69 -12.09 2.75 0.44
N ASP A 70 -11.44 1.59 0.44
CA ASP A 70 -10.49 1.17 1.47
C ASP A 70 -9.05 1.50 1.02
N ILE A 71 -8.86 2.08 -0.18
CA ILE A 71 -7.56 2.53 -0.68
C ILE A 71 -7.17 3.83 0.03
N PRO A 72 -6.01 3.90 0.71
CA PRO A 72 -5.52 5.13 1.32
C PRO A 72 -5.30 6.18 0.24
N LYS A 73 -5.84 7.37 0.47
CA LYS A 73 -5.70 8.51 -0.44
C LYS A 73 -4.60 9.40 0.05
N ALA A 74 -3.85 9.99 -0.86
CA ALA A 74 -2.85 10.98 -0.50
C ALA A 74 -3.53 12.19 0.17
N ILE A 75 -2.96 12.64 1.30
CA ILE A 75 -3.43 13.76 2.11
C ILE A 75 -2.39 14.86 2.01
N VAL A 76 -2.85 16.09 1.78
CA VAL A 76 -1.99 17.28 1.71
C VAL A 76 -2.10 18.05 3.02
N ILE A 77 -0.96 18.43 3.59
CA ILE A 77 -0.84 19.31 4.75
C ILE A 77 -0.72 20.76 4.23
N PRO A 78 -1.79 21.58 4.31
CA PRO A 78 -1.82 22.88 3.64
C PRO A 78 -0.77 23.87 4.16
N SER A 79 -0.43 23.79 5.45
CA SER A 79 0.58 24.66 6.09
C SER A 79 1.99 24.45 5.53
N ASP A 80 2.27 23.24 5.05
CA ASP A 80 3.61 22.82 4.67
C ASP A 80 3.79 22.80 3.15
N CYS A 81 2.66 22.77 2.42
CA CYS A 81 2.63 22.77 0.96
C CYS A 81 2.97 24.15 0.40
N THR A 82 3.87 24.19 -0.58
CA THR A 82 4.24 25.42 -1.28
C THR A 82 3.73 25.50 -2.71
N GLY A 83 2.94 24.50 -3.15
CA GLY A 83 2.43 24.44 -4.52
C GLY A 83 3.53 24.34 -5.59
N CYS A 84 4.61 23.59 -5.33
CA CYS A 84 5.75 23.45 -6.24
C CYS A 84 5.53 22.46 -7.40
N GLU A 85 4.36 21.85 -7.50
CA GLU A 85 3.88 21.04 -8.63
C GLU A 85 4.62 19.71 -8.91
N TYR A 86 5.75 19.40 -8.26
CA TYR A 86 6.46 18.11 -8.47
C TYR A 86 5.59 16.86 -8.25
N CYS A 87 4.66 16.92 -7.29
CA CYS A 87 3.72 15.82 -7.07
C CYS A 87 2.71 15.65 -8.22
N ILE A 88 2.38 16.73 -8.93
CA ILE A 88 1.53 16.69 -10.13
C ILE A 88 2.30 15.97 -11.24
N ASP A 89 3.53 16.39 -11.50
CA ASP A 89 4.37 15.83 -12.57
C ASP A 89 4.65 14.33 -12.38
N VAL A 90 4.84 13.88 -11.13
CA VAL A 90 5.11 12.48 -10.84
C VAL A 90 3.84 11.61 -10.82
N CYS A 91 2.65 12.21 -10.79
CA CYS A 91 1.41 11.46 -10.62
C CYS A 91 1.00 10.77 -11.93
N PRO A 92 1.07 9.43 -12.03
CA PRO A 92 0.69 8.73 -13.26
C PRO A 92 -0.83 8.62 -13.45
N PHE A 93 -1.62 9.07 -12.46
CA PHE A 93 -3.08 9.01 -12.46
C PHE A 93 -3.75 10.37 -12.61
N ASP A 94 -2.95 11.43 -12.81
CA ASP A 94 -3.43 12.80 -13.00
C ASP A 94 -4.50 13.20 -11.97
N CYS A 95 -4.21 12.91 -10.70
CA CYS A 95 -5.16 13.08 -9.60
C CYS A 95 -4.83 14.26 -8.69
N ILE A 96 -3.91 15.15 -9.08
CA ILE A 96 -3.43 16.23 -8.24
C ILE A 96 -3.52 17.55 -9.01
N ASP A 97 -4.24 18.51 -8.45
CA ASP A 97 -4.49 19.81 -9.08
C ASP A 97 -3.95 20.96 -8.21
N LEU A 98 -3.48 22.03 -8.84
CA LEU A 98 -3.09 23.25 -8.15
C LEU A 98 -4.32 24.13 -7.87
N ILE A 99 -4.54 24.46 -6.60
CA ILE A 99 -5.67 25.26 -6.12
C ILE A 99 -5.20 26.46 -5.29
N GLU A 100 -6.10 27.40 -5.03
CA GLU A 100 -5.86 28.48 -4.07
C GLU A 100 -5.85 27.92 -2.64
N SER A 101 -4.92 28.38 -1.80
CA SER A 101 -4.88 27.98 -0.39
C SER A 101 -6.16 28.42 0.33
N PRO A 102 -6.80 27.52 1.10
CA PRO A 102 -7.99 27.85 1.88
C PRO A 102 -7.71 28.87 3.00
N ASP A 103 -6.44 29.06 3.37
CA ASP A 103 -6.04 29.90 4.50
C ASP A 103 -5.85 31.39 4.10
N ASN A 104 -6.32 31.80 2.92
CA ASN A 104 -6.28 33.18 2.40
C ASN A 104 -4.89 33.83 2.38
N ASN A 105 -3.82 33.03 2.38
CA ASN A 105 -2.45 33.51 2.47
C ASN A 105 -1.81 33.80 1.09
N PHE A 106 -2.64 33.96 0.04
CA PHE A 106 -2.27 34.14 -1.38
C PHE A 106 -1.38 33.04 -2.00
N ASN A 107 -1.00 32.03 -1.23
CA ASN A 107 -0.23 30.89 -1.72
C ASN A 107 -1.14 29.88 -2.42
N LYS A 108 -0.61 29.22 -3.44
CA LYS A 108 -1.26 28.06 -4.06
C LYS A 108 -0.78 26.79 -3.39
N ILE A 109 -1.68 25.81 -3.25
CA ILE A 109 -1.38 24.47 -2.76
C ILE A 109 -1.89 23.45 -3.75
N VAL A 110 -1.55 22.18 -3.55
CA VAL A 110 -2.12 21.09 -4.32
C VAL A 110 -3.32 20.46 -3.60
N ALA A 111 -4.25 19.91 -4.36
CA ALA A 111 -5.36 19.11 -3.86
C ALA A 111 -5.42 17.77 -4.59
N VAL A 112 -5.77 16.72 -3.86
CA VAL A 112 -5.84 15.35 -4.39
C VAL A 112 -7.28 14.98 -4.71
N ASN A 113 -7.54 14.48 -5.91
CA ASN A 113 -8.79 13.87 -6.29
C ASN A 113 -8.88 12.43 -5.78
N GLU A 114 -9.58 12.23 -4.67
CA GLU A 114 -9.76 10.92 -4.02
C GLU A 114 -10.40 9.86 -4.93
N LYS A 115 -11.15 10.27 -5.96
CA LYS A 115 -11.81 9.33 -6.88
C LYS A 115 -10.82 8.65 -7.82
N THR A 116 -9.72 9.30 -8.17
CA THR A 116 -8.72 8.79 -9.12
C THR A 116 -7.40 8.43 -8.45
N CYS A 117 -7.10 8.97 -7.26
CA CYS A 117 -5.96 8.56 -6.47
C CYS A 117 -6.01 7.06 -6.12
N VAL A 118 -4.91 6.34 -6.38
CA VAL A 118 -4.78 4.90 -6.09
C VAL A 118 -3.85 4.60 -4.90
N GLY A 119 -3.30 5.63 -4.24
CA GLY A 119 -2.42 5.44 -3.08
C GLY A 119 -1.04 4.86 -3.42
N CYS A 120 -0.44 5.23 -4.56
CA CYS A 120 0.87 4.70 -4.99
C CYS A 120 2.10 5.35 -4.32
N SER A 121 1.90 6.32 -3.42
CA SER A 121 2.95 7.05 -2.67
C SER A 121 4.03 7.82 -3.46
N LEU A 122 4.07 7.78 -4.79
CA LEU A 122 5.00 8.58 -5.60
C LEU A 122 5.01 10.08 -5.26
N CYS A 123 3.85 10.66 -4.92
CA CYS A 123 3.74 12.06 -4.55
C CYS A 123 4.35 12.37 -3.18
N GLU A 124 4.33 11.41 -2.26
CA GLU A 124 4.97 11.48 -0.95
C GLU A 124 6.49 11.39 -1.10
N ASP A 125 6.97 10.42 -1.87
CA ASP A 125 8.40 10.20 -2.10
C ASP A 125 9.11 11.43 -2.71
N ILE A 126 8.43 12.13 -3.62
CA ILE A 126 8.99 13.34 -4.25
C ILE A 126 8.87 14.59 -3.36
N CYS A 127 8.02 14.56 -2.33
CA CYS A 127 7.76 15.73 -1.50
C CYS A 127 8.86 15.96 -0.47
N ILE A 128 9.86 16.75 -0.85
CA ILE A 128 10.98 17.11 0.05
C ILE A 128 10.57 17.81 1.36
N LYS A 129 9.34 18.35 1.42
CA LYS A 129 8.79 19.03 2.59
C LYS A 129 7.93 18.13 3.47
N GLY A 130 7.60 16.92 3.03
CA GLY A 130 6.65 16.05 3.73
C GLY A 130 5.22 16.62 3.77
N ALA A 131 4.88 17.53 2.85
CA ALA A 131 3.59 18.21 2.81
C ALA A 131 2.46 17.37 2.18
N ILE A 132 2.77 16.18 1.67
CA ILE A 132 1.81 15.22 1.14
C ILE A 132 2.27 13.82 1.54
N TYR A 133 1.34 13.00 2.02
CA TYR A 133 1.61 11.63 2.46
C TYR A 133 0.43 10.70 2.15
N VAL A 134 0.70 9.41 1.97
CA VAL A 134 -0.32 8.37 1.86
C VAL A 134 -0.35 7.61 3.20
N PRO A 135 -1.47 7.64 3.94
CA PRO A 135 -1.55 6.94 5.22
C PRO A 135 -1.44 5.43 5.03
N ASP A 136 -0.87 4.75 6.03
CA ASP A 136 -0.83 3.30 6.06
C ASP A 136 -2.27 2.74 6.22
N PRO A 137 -2.69 1.78 5.36
CA PRO A 137 -3.97 1.10 5.53
C PRO A 137 -4.20 0.52 6.94
N GLU A 138 -3.15 0.02 7.60
CA GLU A 138 -3.24 -0.53 8.96
C GLU A 138 -3.55 0.55 9.99
N GLU A 139 -3.03 1.76 9.81
CA GLU A 139 -3.31 2.92 10.65
C GLU A 139 -4.74 3.44 10.44
N MET A 140 -5.29 3.27 9.24
CA MET A 140 -6.69 3.61 8.94
C MET A 140 -7.69 2.65 9.59
N ASP A 141 -7.29 1.41 9.91
CA ASP A 141 -8.13 0.34 10.48
C ASP A 141 -8.04 0.21 12.02
N ILE A 142 -7.30 1.09 12.72
CA ILE A 142 -7.13 1.06 14.20
C ILE A 142 -8.47 1.10 14.98
N ALA A 143 -9.60 1.44 14.34
CA ALA A 143 -10.93 1.30 14.92
C ALA A 143 -11.49 -0.15 14.99
N ARG A 144 -10.81 -1.17 14.42
CA ARG A 144 -11.37 -2.52 14.21
C ARG A 144 -10.52 -3.72 14.64
N ILE A 145 -9.27 -3.53 15.07
CA ILE A 145 -8.45 -4.65 15.56
C ILE A 145 -8.50 -4.66 17.11
N PRO A 146 -8.88 -5.78 17.76
CA PRO A 146 -8.73 -5.89 19.19
C PRO A 146 -7.24 -5.88 19.53
N VAL A 147 -6.79 -4.77 20.12
CA VAL A 147 -5.42 -4.60 20.60
C VAL A 147 -5.08 -5.70 21.61
N GLY A 148 -4.17 -6.58 21.19
CA GLY A 148 -3.57 -7.65 21.98
C GLY A 148 -2.64 -8.41 21.05
N SER A 149 -1.46 -7.89 20.73
CA SER A 149 -0.31 -8.10 21.60
C SER A 149 0.82 -7.11 21.33
N LYS A 150 1.09 -6.29 22.35
CA LYS A 150 2.43 -5.85 22.79
C LYS A 150 3.27 -5.00 21.81
N MET A 151 3.23 -3.70 22.09
CA MET A 151 4.30 -2.72 21.93
C MET A 151 5.72 -3.34 21.94
N VAL A 152 6.48 -3.18 20.86
CA VAL A 152 7.93 -3.17 20.91
C VAL A 152 8.36 -1.71 20.95
N GLY A 153 8.84 -1.29 22.11
CA GLY A 153 9.34 0.05 22.36
C GLY A 153 10.59 0.34 21.54
N LYS A 154 10.71 1.59 21.12
CA LYS A 154 12.00 2.19 20.75
C LYS A 154 12.93 2.11 21.97
N GLY A 155 13.99 1.31 21.83
CA GLY A 155 15.16 1.39 22.69
C GLY A 155 15.98 2.61 22.31
N GLU A 156 16.37 3.34 23.33
CA GLU A 156 17.34 4.42 23.32
C GLU A 156 18.76 3.86 23.07
N GLU A 157 19.54 4.56 22.25
CA GLU A 157 20.98 4.74 22.42
C GLU A 157 21.34 6.20 22.14
#